data_AF-A0A152A0C7-F1
#
_entry.id   AF-A0A152A0C7-F1
#
_cell.length_a   1.000
_cell.length_b   1.000
_cell.length_c   1.000
_cell.angle_alpha   90.00
_cell.angle_beta   90.00
_cell.angle_gamma   90.00
#
_symmetry.space_group_name_H-M   'P 1'
#
loop_
_entity.id
_entity.type
_entity.pdbx_description
1 polymer ?
#
loop_
_entity_poly.entity_id
_entity_poly.type
_entity_poly.pdbx_seq_one_letter_code
_entity_poly.pdbx_strand_id
1 'polypeptide(L)'
;MNSNNDNTIENIAIEKKIIDNIGNVILNSSNEIQVNNSNNNNNIPENNNSNSILSNSVIISDNDNVIIKSSSKDSIMSHYDADDEYESQLDDDDSDSDMDPYHHRKKNQKQLEKLEKQQLERKKFRDRLFYVLLVDFILLVIFIPLVYVLYYLPSLSMGDSEVVAYWYYHFQFSKFTLWLVSISIGFAYVAMVTEGRSYPFHCRYKRSRDFFQLLLAVAILYMIGPSRTLMGPNDSLKSLNSIGKCFLYNYFSYCIPYVLGLHYTYLDKIQLLQLAGDKFGTPSLWNTFKLKELVIIVPVVIFILALVVYHCYLLVIDHLWWYFLIAYFIYFFILFFITWLLRKTHYLHMHHYFIFGSLIPFSAFQTVLSSISLGLLAGIMTEGVSRWSMGFFWYRGARTL
;
A
#
# COMPACT_ATOMS: atom_id res chain seq x y z
N MET A 1 -36.67 -27.21 38.06
CA MET A 1 -36.32 -26.37 36.89
C MET A 1 -37.34 -25.24 36.71
N ASN A 2 -37.48 -24.32 37.69
CA ASN A 2 -38.39 -23.17 37.54
C ASN A 2 -37.99 -21.92 38.35
N SER A 3 -36.71 -21.78 38.74
CA SER A 3 -36.25 -20.64 39.57
C SER A 3 -35.38 -19.61 38.82
N ASN A 4 -35.27 -19.70 37.49
CA ASN A 4 -34.36 -18.84 36.71
C ASN A 4 -35.07 -17.75 35.88
N ASN A 5 -36.41 -17.68 35.87
CA ASN A 5 -37.14 -16.69 35.07
C ASN A 5 -37.41 -15.36 35.81
N ASP A 6 -37.43 -15.36 37.14
CA ASP A 6 -37.80 -14.14 37.89
C ASP A 6 -36.69 -13.08 37.85
N ASN A 7 -35.42 -13.50 37.81
CA ASN A 7 -34.29 -12.58 37.70
C ASN A 7 -34.18 -11.89 36.32
N THR A 8 -34.78 -12.45 35.27
CA THR A 8 -34.72 -11.85 33.92
C THR A 8 -35.71 -10.70 33.79
N ILE A 9 -36.89 -10.80 34.43
CA ILE A 9 -37.92 -9.76 34.37
C ILE A 9 -37.49 -8.54 35.21
N GLU A 10 -36.84 -8.76 36.35
CA GLU A 10 -36.36 -7.67 37.21
C GLU A 10 -35.25 -6.85 36.54
N ASN A 11 -34.35 -7.50 35.79
CA ASN A 11 -33.28 -6.82 35.05
C ASN A 11 -33.82 -5.95 33.89
N ILE A 12 -34.86 -6.40 33.18
CA ILE A 12 -35.50 -5.62 32.10
C ILE A 12 -36.20 -4.37 32.67
N ALA A 13 -36.80 -4.46 33.86
CA ALA A 13 -37.44 -3.32 34.51
C ALA A 13 -36.42 -2.25 34.95
N ILE A 14 -35.25 -2.66 35.41
CA ILE A 14 -34.16 -1.75 35.81
C ILE A 14 -33.59 -1.03 34.58
N GLU A 15 -33.37 -1.75 33.48
CA GLU A 15 -32.82 -1.17 32.24
C GLU A 15 -33.76 -0.10 31.65
N LYS A 16 -35.07 -0.36 31.65
CA LYS A 16 -36.08 0.61 31.18
C LYS A 16 -36.08 1.89 32.03
N LYS A 17 -35.95 1.76 33.35
CA LYS A 17 -35.92 2.90 34.29
C LYS A 17 -34.66 3.77 34.12
N ILE A 18 -33.53 3.16 33.73
CA ILE A 18 -32.28 3.88 33.43
C ILE A 18 -32.42 4.66 32.12
N ILE A 19 -33.01 4.06 31.08
CA ILE A 19 -33.24 4.72 29.78
C ILE A 19 -34.17 5.95 29.94
N ASP A 20 -35.26 5.81 30.69
CA ASP A 20 -36.20 6.91 30.94
C ASP A 20 -35.54 8.08 31.71
N ASN A 21 -34.66 7.78 32.67
CA ASN A 21 -33.91 8.81 33.40
C ASN A 21 -32.89 9.54 32.52
N ILE A 22 -32.20 8.85 31.61
CA ILE A 22 -31.24 9.47 30.69
C ILE A 22 -31.95 10.40 29.70
N GLY A 23 -33.14 10.01 29.21
CA GLY A 23 -33.95 10.84 28.32
C GLY A 23 -34.35 12.19 28.96
N ASN A 24 -34.74 12.17 30.24
CA ASN A 24 -35.13 13.38 30.97
C ASN A 24 -33.95 14.34 31.26
N VAL A 25 -32.73 13.81 31.45
CA VAL A 25 -31.54 14.65 31.68
C VAL A 25 -31.13 15.40 30.40
N ILE A 26 -31.23 14.75 29.23
CA ILE A 26 -30.87 15.35 27.94
C ILE A 26 -31.89 16.43 27.51
N LEU A 27 -33.18 16.22 27.80
CA LEU A 27 -34.22 17.21 27.55
C LEU A 27 -34.04 18.47 28.41
N ASN A 28 -33.61 18.32 29.66
CA ASN A 28 -33.37 19.47 30.53
C ASN A 28 -32.08 20.24 30.18
N SER A 29 -31.00 19.56 29.75
CA SER A 29 -29.77 20.26 29.35
C SER A 29 -29.92 21.07 28.05
N SER A 30 -30.87 20.71 27.20
CA SER A 30 -31.10 21.39 25.92
C SER A 30 -31.84 22.73 26.09
N ASN A 31 -32.58 22.90 27.19
CA ASN A 31 -33.30 24.14 27.48
C ASN A 31 -32.43 25.21 28.16
N GLU A 32 -31.33 24.85 28.82
CA GLU A 32 -30.40 25.83 29.43
C GLU A 32 -29.47 26.51 28.42
N ILE A 33 -29.21 25.90 27.26
CA ILE A 33 -28.23 26.42 26.30
C ILE A 33 -28.79 27.56 25.42
N GLN A 34 -30.12 27.72 25.31
CA GLN A 34 -30.71 28.77 24.47
C GLN A 34 -30.83 30.16 25.12
N VAL A 35 -30.49 30.33 26.40
CA VAL A 35 -30.73 31.61 27.11
C VAL A 35 -29.51 32.55 27.18
N ASN A 36 -28.29 32.11 26.84
CA ASN A 36 -27.08 32.90 27.12
C ASN A 36 -26.36 33.56 25.92
N ASN A 37 -26.98 33.68 24.74
CA ASN A 37 -26.40 34.45 23.63
C ASN A 37 -27.13 35.78 23.41
N SER A 38 -26.88 36.73 24.31
CA SER A 38 -27.14 38.15 24.07
C SER A 38 -26.13 38.98 24.85
N ASN A 39 -25.47 39.90 24.14
CA ASN A 39 -24.57 40.95 24.61
C ASN A 39 -23.10 40.56 24.87
N ASN A 40 -22.25 40.83 23.87
CA ASN A 40 -21.09 41.70 24.10
C ASN A 40 -20.54 42.27 22.79
N ASN A 41 -20.97 43.50 22.49
CA ASN A 41 -20.18 44.46 21.72
C ASN A 41 -19.04 44.95 22.63
N ASN A 42 -17.79 44.95 22.16
CA ASN A 42 -16.82 45.97 22.56
C ASN A 42 -15.65 46.08 21.57
N ASN A 43 -15.53 47.32 21.08
CA ASN A 43 -14.42 47.99 20.42
C ASN A 43 -13.02 47.65 20.96
N ILE A 44 -12.02 47.51 20.08
CA ILE A 44 -10.61 47.86 20.32
C ILE A 44 -9.98 48.39 19.00
N PRO A 45 -9.08 49.40 19.05
CA PRO A 45 -8.83 50.34 17.97
C PRO A 45 -7.58 50.05 17.11
N GLU A 46 -7.49 50.82 16.03
CA GLU A 46 -6.31 51.03 15.18
C GLU A 46 -5.05 51.33 15.98
N ASN A 47 -3.91 50.76 15.54
CA ASN A 47 -2.63 51.41 15.75
C ASN A 47 -1.67 51.13 14.58
N ASN A 48 -1.24 52.22 13.95
CA ASN A 48 -0.15 52.30 12.98
C ASN A 48 1.20 52.24 13.74
N ASN A 49 2.19 51.50 13.22
CA ASN A 49 3.54 52.05 12.99
C ASN A 49 4.55 51.05 12.40
N SER A 50 5.02 51.40 11.20
CA SER A 50 6.41 51.60 10.76
C SER A 50 7.56 50.60 11.04
N ASN A 51 8.40 50.49 9.99
CA ASN A 51 9.83 50.12 9.94
C ASN A 51 10.18 48.63 10.04
N SER A 52 11.23 48.07 9.43
CA SER A 52 12.17 48.44 8.35
C SER A 52 13.15 47.25 8.20
N ILE A 53 13.72 47.05 7.00
CA ILE A 53 15.05 46.45 6.70
C ILE A 53 15.32 44.97 7.13
N LEU A 54 15.51 44.05 6.17
CA LEU A 54 16.85 43.54 5.78
C LEU A 54 16.74 42.53 4.62
N SER A 55 17.34 42.91 3.50
CA SER A 55 17.66 42.09 2.35
C SER A 55 18.91 41.24 2.63
N ASN A 56 18.81 39.91 2.50
CA ASN A 56 19.96 39.02 2.37
C ASN A 56 19.97 38.40 0.97
N SER A 57 20.74 39.01 0.07
CA SER A 57 21.20 38.41 -1.17
C SER A 57 22.46 37.60 -0.88
N VAL A 58 22.39 36.28 -1.02
CA VAL A 58 23.57 35.40 -1.00
C VAL A 58 24.11 35.30 -2.41
N ILE A 59 25.29 35.88 -2.61
CA ILE A 59 26.17 35.65 -3.76
C ILE A 59 26.95 34.37 -3.45
N ILE A 60 26.87 33.37 -4.33
CA ILE A 60 27.80 32.23 -4.34
C ILE A 60 28.61 32.33 -5.64
N SER A 61 29.87 32.75 -5.51
CA SER A 61 30.95 32.41 -6.43
C SER A 61 31.81 31.35 -5.73
N ASP A 62 32.12 30.25 -6.42
CA ASP A 62 33.45 30.03 -6.99
C ASP A 62 33.67 28.58 -7.41
N ASN A 63 34.38 28.50 -8.53
CA ASN A 63 35.11 27.38 -9.11
C ASN A 63 35.48 26.24 -8.14
N ASP A 64 35.16 25.01 -8.55
CA ASP A 64 36.04 23.87 -8.29
C ASP A 64 36.00 22.88 -9.47
N ASN A 65 37.16 22.77 -10.13
CA ASN A 65 37.46 21.72 -11.10
C ASN A 65 37.63 20.39 -10.35
N VAL A 66 36.54 19.63 -10.23
CA VAL A 66 36.59 18.27 -9.71
C VAL A 66 36.92 17.30 -10.85
N ILE A 67 38.15 16.78 -10.84
CA ILE A 67 38.54 15.61 -11.63
C ILE A 67 37.81 14.40 -11.04
N ILE A 68 36.67 14.04 -11.62
CA ILE A 68 35.95 12.82 -11.27
C ILE A 68 36.67 11.63 -11.94
N LYS A 69 37.43 10.86 -11.15
CA LYS A 69 37.80 9.48 -11.51
C LYS A 69 36.54 8.61 -11.46
N SER A 70 35.89 8.40 -12.60
CA SER A 70 34.75 7.51 -12.73
C SER A 70 35.17 6.04 -12.69
N SER A 71 35.18 5.45 -11.50
CA SER A 71 35.10 3.99 -11.33
C SER A 71 33.63 3.55 -11.45
N SER A 72 33.06 3.62 -12.66
CA SER A 72 31.70 3.14 -12.93
C SER A 72 31.75 1.71 -13.49
N LYS A 73 31.66 0.72 -12.60
CA LYS A 73 31.08 -0.59 -12.94
C LYS A 73 29.57 -0.40 -13.03
N ASP A 74 29.10 0.17 -14.12
CA ASP A 74 27.67 0.25 -14.42
C ASP A 74 27.24 -1.12 -14.94
N SER A 75 26.44 -1.81 -14.13
CA SER A 75 25.71 -3.03 -14.50
C SER A 75 24.75 -2.69 -15.65
N ILE A 76 25.05 -3.20 -16.84
CA ILE A 76 24.20 -3.10 -18.02
C ILE A 76 22.88 -3.79 -17.70
N MET A 77 21.79 -3.02 -17.76
CA MET A 77 20.45 -3.48 -17.46
C MET A 77 19.86 -4.14 -18.71
N SER A 78 20.15 -5.41 -18.91
CA SER A 78 19.32 -6.26 -19.79
C SER A 78 17.98 -6.48 -19.10
N HIS A 79 16.89 -6.36 -19.87
CA HIS A 79 15.65 -7.06 -19.54
C HIS A 79 15.98 -8.56 -19.58
N TYR A 80 16.38 -9.11 -18.43
CA TYR A 80 16.43 -10.54 -18.24
C TYR A 80 14.97 -11.01 -18.13
N ASP A 81 14.44 -11.51 -19.24
CA ASP A 81 13.56 -12.65 -19.16
C ASP A 81 14.38 -13.74 -18.47
N ALA A 82 13.92 -14.20 -17.30
CA ALA A 82 14.68 -15.08 -16.41
C ALA A 82 14.88 -16.51 -16.96
N ASP A 83 14.66 -16.73 -18.26
CA ASP A 83 14.68 -18.02 -18.93
C ASP A 83 15.65 -18.09 -20.12
N ASP A 84 16.39 -17.01 -20.46
CA ASP A 84 17.26 -17.03 -21.65
C ASP A 84 18.70 -17.46 -21.33
N GLU A 85 19.11 -18.49 -22.08
CA GLU A 85 20.31 -19.30 -21.97
C GLU A 85 21.63 -18.50 -22.01
N TYR A 86 22.57 -18.97 -21.19
CA TYR A 86 23.96 -18.55 -21.12
C TYR A 86 24.69 -18.89 -22.45
N GLU A 87 24.76 -17.95 -23.40
CA GLU A 87 25.74 -18.03 -24.49
C GLU A 87 27.14 -17.71 -23.94
N SER A 88 27.95 -18.74 -23.78
CA SER A 88 29.36 -18.63 -23.41
C SER A 88 30.13 -17.87 -24.49
N GLN A 89 30.46 -16.61 -24.24
CA GLN A 89 31.49 -15.91 -25.01
C GLN A 89 32.83 -16.59 -24.75
N LEU A 90 33.33 -17.28 -25.77
CA LEU A 90 34.69 -17.81 -25.81
C LEU A 90 35.67 -16.63 -25.82
N ASP A 91 36.51 -16.58 -24.80
CA ASP A 91 37.63 -15.64 -24.70
C ASP A 91 38.69 -16.06 -25.74
N ASP A 92 38.79 -15.30 -26.84
CA ASP A 92 39.91 -15.42 -27.78
C ASP A 92 41.15 -14.75 -27.16
N ASP A 93 42.16 -15.57 -26.86
CA ASP A 93 43.50 -15.18 -26.39
C ASP A 93 44.25 -14.42 -27.51
N ASP A 94 44.21 -13.09 -27.48
CA ASP A 94 44.98 -12.23 -28.39
C ASP A 94 46.45 -12.13 -27.92
N SER A 95 47.34 -12.78 -28.67
CA SER A 95 48.80 -12.72 -28.55
C SER A 95 49.35 -11.32 -28.86
N ASP A 96 50.24 -10.82 -27.99
CA ASP A 96 51.01 -9.57 -28.14
C ASP A 96 51.83 -9.55 -29.45
N SER A 97 51.28 -8.91 -30.49
CA SER A 97 52.03 -8.53 -31.70
C SER A 97 51.90 -7.02 -31.92
N ASP A 98 53.02 -6.38 -32.26
CA ASP A 98 53.18 -4.93 -32.45
C ASP A 98 51.91 -4.23 -32.96
N MET A 99 51.25 -3.52 -32.05
CA MET A 99 49.97 -2.85 -32.25
C MET A 99 50.09 -1.76 -33.32
N ASP A 100 49.54 -2.05 -34.50
CA ASP A 100 49.30 -1.09 -35.56
C ASP A 100 48.44 0.09 -35.02
N PRO A 101 48.82 1.37 -35.20
CA PRO A 101 48.02 2.54 -34.80
C PRO A 101 46.55 2.51 -35.23
N TYR A 102 46.16 1.70 -36.22
CA TYR A 102 44.76 1.43 -36.55
C TYR A 102 43.95 0.77 -35.42
N HIS A 103 44.55 -0.10 -34.59
CA HIS A 103 43.86 -0.74 -33.46
C HIS A 103 43.46 0.25 -32.36
N HIS A 104 44.27 1.27 -32.09
CA HIS A 104 43.96 2.32 -31.12
C HIS A 104 42.72 3.14 -31.53
N ARG A 105 42.56 3.44 -32.83
CA ARG A 105 41.40 4.19 -33.33
C ARG A 105 40.11 3.39 -33.17
N LYS A 106 40.14 2.09 -33.46
CA LYS A 106 38.99 1.17 -33.30
C LYS A 106 38.58 1.03 -31.83
N LYS A 107 39.54 0.96 -30.91
CA LYS A 107 39.28 0.91 -29.46
C LYS A 107 38.58 2.18 -28.95
N ASN A 108 39.05 3.36 -29.39
CA ASN A 108 38.45 4.63 -29.00
C ASN A 108 37.02 4.78 -29.55
N GLN A 109 36.77 4.34 -30.79
CA GLN A 109 35.42 4.33 -31.36
C GLN A 109 34.46 3.46 -30.55
N LYS A 110 34.86 2.22 -30.20
CA LYS A 110 34.03 1.33 -29.36
C LYS A 110 33.74 1.91 -27.97
N GLN A 111 34.71 2.61 -27.36
CA GLN A 111 34.49 3.27 -26.07
C GLN A 111 33.51 4.44 -26.19
N LEU A 112 33.60 5.23 -27.25
CA LEU A 112 32.68 6.34 -27.51
C LEU A 112 31.25 5.83 -27.74
N GLU A 113 31.07 4.80 -28.57
CA GLU A 113 29.77 4.15 -28.81
C GLU A 113 29.17 3.60 -27.50
N LYS A 114 29.99 3.01 -26.63
CA LYS A 114 29.56 2.53 -25.32
C LYS A 114 29.09 3.66 -24.41
N LEU A 115 29.83 4.78 -24.39
CA LEU A 115 29.47 5.97 -23.61
C LEU A 115 28.18 6.62 -24.13
N GLU A 116 28.03 6.75 -25.45
CA GLU A 116 26.81 7.28 -26.09
C GLU A 116 25.60 6.40 -25.78
N LYS A 117 25.76 5.07 -25.85
CA LYS A 117 24.70 4.12 -25.46
C LYS A 117 24.32 4.25 -23.99
N GLN A 118 25.29 4.35 -23.09
CA GLN A 118 25.05 4.57 -21.65
C GLN A 118 24.35 5.90 -21.38
N GLN A 119 24.75 6.98 -22.07
CA GLN A 119 24.10 8.28 -21.95
C GLN A 119 22.65 8.24 -22.45
N LEU A 120 22.40 7.55 -23.57
CA LEU A 120 21.06 7.36 -24.10
C LEU A 120 20.17 6.55 -23.15
N GLU A 121 20.71 5.49 -22.54
CA GLU A 121 20.00 4.67 -21.54
C GLU A 121 19.68 5.48 -20.28
N ARG A 122 20.63 6.26 -19.76
CA ARG A 122 20.39 7.17 -18.62
C ARG A 122 19.33 8.22 -18.93
N LYS A 123 19.35 8.78 -20.15
CA LYS A 123 18.33 9.73 -20.61
C LYS A 123 16.95 9.06 -20.66
N LYS A 124 16.84 7.90 -21.31
CA LYS A 124 15.58 7.12 -21.36
C LYS A 124 15.06 6.76 -19.98
N PHE A 125 15.94 6.37 -19.06
CA PHE A 125 15.58 6.07 -17.68
C PHE A 125 15.03 7.30 -16.95
N ARG A 126 15.70 8.46 -17.06
CA ARG A 126 15.26 9.71 -16.46
C ARG A 126 13.92 10.17 -17.02
N ASP A 127 13.74 10.07 -18.34
CA ASP A 127 12.49 10.45 -19.01
C ASP A 127 11.34 9.54 -18.57
N ARG A 128 11.59 8.22 -18.43
CA ARG A 128 10.61 7.26 -17.87
C ARG A 128 10.29 7.55 -16.41
N LEU A 129 11.29 7.85 -15.58
CA LEU A 129 11.09 8.19 -14.17
C LEU A 129 10.21 9.44 -14.04
N PHE A 130 10.53 10.50 -14.79
CA PHE A 130 9.74 11.72 -14.80
C PHE A 130 8.30 11.45 -15.25
N TYR A 131 8.11 10.65 -16.30
CA TYR A 131 6.79 10.23 -16.75
C TYR A 131 6.00 9.50 -15.64
N VAL A 132 6.60 8.51 -14.97
CA VAL A 132 5.94 7.78 -13.88
C VAL A 132 5.55 8.71 -12.74
N LEU A 133 6.47 9.58 -12.29
CA LEU A 133 6.19 10.55 -11.21
C LEU A 133 5.09 11.56 -11.59
N LEU A 134 5.05 11.97 -12.86
CA LEU A 134 3.99 12.83 -13.37
C LEU A 134 2.64 12.11 -13.34
N VAL A 135 2.59 10.84 -13.77
CA VAL A 135 1.35 10.06 -13.75
C VAL A 135 0.93 9.74 -12.30
N ASP A 136 1.86 9.52 -11.37
CA ASP A 136 1.57 9.38 -9.94
C ASP A 136 0.92 10.63 -9.37
N PHE A 137 1.47 11.79 -9.70
CA PHE A 137 0.89 13.07 -9.30
C PHE A 137 -0.53 13.24 -9.87
N ILE A 138 -0.72 12.95 -11.16
CA ILE A 138 -2.03 12.99 -11.80
C ILE A 138 -3.00 12.01 -11.12
N LEU A 139 -2.54 10.79 -10.82
CA LEU A 139 -3.33 9.76 -10.15
C LEU A 139 -3.79 10.25 -8.78
N LEU A 140 -2.89 10.79 -7.95
CA LEU A 140 -3.23 11.37 -6.65
C LEU A 140 -4.23 12.52 -6.78
N VAL A 141 -4.05 13.41 -7.76
CA VAL A 141 -5.00 14.50 -8.04
C VAL A 141 -6.37 13.95 -8.44
N ILE A 142 -6.45 12.88 -9.24
CA ILE A 142 -7.71 12.21 -9.60
C ILE A 142 -8.37 11.57 -8.37
N PHE A 143 -7.58 11.03 -7.43
CA PHE A 143 -8.11 10.48 -6.18
C PHE A 143 -8.81 11.55 -5.32
N ILE A 144 -8.48 12.85 -5.42
CA ILE A 144 -9.13 13.91 -4.64
C ILE A 144 -10.65 13.97 -4.90
N PRO A 145 -11.13 14.29 -6.12
CA PRO A 145 -12.56 14.34 -6.40
C PRO A 145 -13.19 12.94 -6.31
N LEU A 146 -12.45 11.89 -6.64
CA LEU A 146 -12.95 10.52 -6.53
C LEU A 146 -13.31 10.18 -5.08
N VAL A 147 -12.36 10.28 -4.16
CA VAL A 147 -12.58 10.01 -2.73
C VAL A 147 -13.69 10.91 -2.20
N TYR A 148 -13.68 12.20 -2.53
CA TYR A 148 -14.69 13.15 -2.09
C TYR A 148 -16.10 12.77 -2.58
N VAL A 149 -16.29 12.52 -3.88
CA VAL A 149 -17.59 12.14 -4.47
C VAL A 149 -18.07 10.78 -3.95
N LEU A 150 -17.18 9.83 -3.71
CA LEU A 150 -17.55 8.52 -3.18
C LEU A 150 -18.16 8.58 -1.77
N TYR A 151 -17.93 9.65 -1.00
CA TYR A 151 -18.65 9.91 0.25
C TYR A 151 -20.08 10.38 0.05
N TYR A 152 -20.36 11.03 -1.09
CA TYR A 152 -21.68 11.49 -1.46
C TYR A 152 -22.50 10.43 -2.17
N LEU A 153 -21.90 9.30 -2.58
CA LEU A 153 -22.68 8.12 -2.94
C LEU A 153 -23.53 7.79 -1.72
N PRO A 154 -24.84 8.10 -1.76
CA PRO A 154 -25.72 7.55 -0.76
C PRO A 154 -25.54 6.04 -0.90
N SER A 155 -25.70 5.29 0.18
CA SER A 155 -26.33 4.00 -0.03
C SER A 155 -27.60 4.34 -0.81
N LEU A 156 -27.62 4.07 -2.13
CA LEU A 156 -28.68 4.52 -3.04
C LEU A 156 -30.01 4.39 -2.29
N SER A 157 -30.85 5.43 -2.33
CA SER A 157 -32.20 5.41 -1.76
C SER A 157 -33.01 4.30 -2.44
N MET A 158 -32.67 3.07 -2.14
CA MET A 158 -33.41 1.87 -2.40
C MET A 158 -34.58 2.01 -1.41
N GLY A 159 -35.81 2.00 -1.92
CA GLY A 159 -37.00 2.52 -1.21
C GLY A 159 -37.39 1.83 0.10
N ASP A 160 -38.61 2.11 0.56
CA ASP A 160 -39.15 1.85 1.90
C ASP A 160 -39.19 0.38 2.39
N SER A 161 -38.67 -0.58 1.64
CA SER A 161 -38.64 -1.97 2.11
C SER A 161 -37.66 -2.13 3.28
N GLU A 162 -38.11 -2.72 4.38
CA GLU A 162 -37.31 -2.92 5.62
C GLU A 162 -35.97 -3.64 5.36
N VAL A 163 -35.94 -4.57 4.41
CA VAL A 163 -34.72 -5.30 4.00
C VAL A 163 -33.66 -4.36 3.42
N VAL A 164 -34.11 -3.37 2.67
CA VAL A 164 -33.22 -2.40 2.05
C VAL A 164 -32.71 -1.39 3.08
N ALA A 165 -33.58 -0.94 3.98
CA ALA A 165 -33.17 -0.13 5.12
C ALA A 165 -32.09 -0.87 5.94
N TYR A 166 -32.26 -2.18 6.18
CA TYR A 166 -31.25 -3.00 6.83
C TYR A 166 -29.89 -2.93 6.11
N TRP A 167 -29.84 -3.22 4.81
CA TRP A 167 -28.57 -3.15 4.08
C TRP A 167 -27.99 -1.73 4.02
N TYR A 168 -28.83 -0.70 3.94
CA TYR A 168 -28.41 0.70 4.00
C TYR A 168 -27.67 1.01 5.32
N TYR A 169 -28.21 0.54 6.45
CA TYR A 169 -27.63 0.79 7.76
C TYR A 169 -26.45 -0.14 8.08
N HIS A 170 -26.42 -1.35 7.53
CA HIS A 170 -25.42 -2.36 7.87
C HIS A 170 -24.27 -2.48 6.86
N PHE A 171 -24.42 -2.00 5.62
CA PHE A 171 -23.38 -2.07 4.59
C PHE A 171 -22.89 -0.68 4.18
N GLN A 172 -21.57 -0.51 4.22
CA GLN A 172 -20.93 0.80 4.05
C GLN A 172 -20.51 1.01 2.57
N PHE A 173 -21.50 1.22 1.70
CA PHE A 173 -21.31 1.30 0.24
C PHE A 173 -20.22 2.27 -0.22
N SER A 174 -20.08 3.44 0.41
CA SER A 174 -19.04 4.42 0.08
C SER A 174 -17.64 3.85 0.28
N LYS A 175 -17.40 3.15 1.40
CA LYS A 175 -16.12 2.49 1.68
C LYS A 175 -15.86 1.33 0.72
N PHE A 176 -16.89 0.52 0.45
CA PHE A 176 -16.79 -0.60 -0.48
C PHE A 176 -16.44 -0.12 -1.90
N THR A 177 -17.09 0.95 -2.34
CA THR A 177 -16.83 1.55 -3.65
C THR A 177 -15.43 2.15 -3.70
N LEU A 178 -15.01 2.90 -2.67
CA LEU A 178 -13.64 3.40 -2.58
C LEU A 178 -12.61 2.28 -2.67
N TRP A 179 -12.82 1.20 -1.93
CA TRP A 179 -11.97 0.02 -1.96
C TRP A 179 -11.89 -0.60 -3.36
N LEU A 180 -13.02 -0.96 -3.98
CA LEU A 180 -13.03 -1.59 -5.30
C LEU A 180 -12.48 -0.68 -6.41
N VAL A 181 -12.81 0.61 -6.37
CA VAL A 181 -12.34 1.58 -7.35
C VAL A 181 -10.83 1.78 -7.21
N SER A 182 -10.31 1.86 -5.99
CA SER A 182 -8.87 1.98 -5.74
C SER A 182 -8.13 0.78 -6.33
N ILE A 183 -8.57 -0.45 -6.03
CA ILE A 183 -7.99 -1.69 -6.58
C ILE A 183 -8.06 -1.70 -8.11
N SER A 184 -9.19 -1.30 -8.69
CA SER A 184 -9.39 -1.30 -10.14
C SER A 184 -8.48 -0.30 -10.85
N ILE A 185 -8.41 0.94 -10.35
CA ILE A 185 -7.55 1.99 -10.88
C ILE A 185 -6.08 1.62 -10.69
N GLY A 186 -5.69 1.10 -9.52
CA GLY A 186 -4.31 0.71 -9.26
C GLY A 186 -3.87 -0.46 -10.15
N PHE A 187 -4.73 -1.46 -10.38
CA PHE A 187 -4.43 -2.54 -11.31
C PHE A 187 -4.19 -2.00 -12.72
N ALA A 188 -5.09 -1.13 -13.20
CA ALA A 188 -5.01 -0.49 -14.51
C ALA A 188 -3.76 0.40 -14.64
N TYR A 189 -3.46 1.17 -13.60
CA TYR A 189 -2.27 2.00 -13.50
C TYR A 189 -1.01 1.14 -13.63
N VAL A 190 -0.87 0.08 -12.85
CA VAL A 190 0.30 -0.81 -12.91
C VAL A 190 0.43 -1.43 -14.31
N ALA A 191 -0.66 -1.94 -14.87
CA ALA A 191 -0.66 -2.56 -16.19
C ALA A 191 -0.25 -1.59 -17.31
N MET A 192 -0.81 -0.37 -17.34
CA MET A 192 -0.60 0.59 -18.42
C MET A 192 0.70 1.39 -18.24
N VAL A 193 0.97 1.86 -17.03
CA VAL A 193 2.01 2.86 -16.74
C VAL A 193 3.32 2.17 -16.36
N THR A 194 3.29 1.26 -15.39
CA THR A 194 4.52 0.62 -14.91
C THR A 194 4.99 -0.48 -15.87
N GLU A 195 4.05 -1.24 -16.44
CA GLU A 195 4.31 -2.40 -17.29
C GLU A 195 4.14 -2.11 -18.80
N GLY A 196 3.60 -0.95 -19.19
CA GLY A 196 3.51 -0.54 -20.60
C GLY A 196 2.58 -1.40 -21.46
N ARG A 197 1.57 -2.05 -20.87
CA ARG A 197 0.64 -2.91 -21.60
C ARG A 197 -0.37 -2.09 -22.39
N SER A 198 -0.92 -2.68 -23.45
CA SER A 198 -1.94 -2.04 -24.29
C SER A 198 -3.36 -2.07 -23.70
N TYR A 199 -3.61 -2.96 -22.73
CA TYR A 199 -4.92 -3.13 -22.10
C TYR A 199 -4.80 -3.01 -20.57
N PRO A 200 -5.65 -2.20 -19.92
CA PRO A 200 -5.53 -1.89 -18.49
C PRO A 200 -5.83 -3.09 -17.59
N PHE A 201 -6.62 -4.05 -18.06
CA PHE A 201 -7.03 -5.21 -17.26
C PHE A 201 -6.31 -6.49 -17.69
N HIS A 202 -5.18 -6.38 -18.38
CA HIS A 202 -4.33 -7.53 -18.71
C HIS A 202 -3.22 -7.70 -17.68
N CYS A 203 -3.11 -8.93 -17.15
CA CYS A 203 -1.92 -9.38 -16.44
C CYS A 203 -0.77 -9.72 -17.41
N ARG A 204 0.35 -10.23 -16.88
CA ARG A 204 1.52 -10.71 -17.66
C ARG A 204 1.15 -11.59 -18.85
N TYR A 205 0.16 -12.48 -18.69
CA TYR A 205 -0.24 -13.46 -19.71
C TYR A 205 -1.32 -12.94 -20.67
N LYS A 206 -1.57 -11.62 -20.74
CA LYS A 206 -2.60 -10.99 -21.59
C LYS A 206 -4.00 -11.55 -21.36
N ARG A 207 -4.32 -11.91 -20.11
CA ARG A 207 -5.63 -12.40 -19.68
C ARG A 207 -6.24 -11.45 -18.66
N SER A 208 -7.55 -11.26 -18.71
CA SER A 208 -8.31 -10.48 -17.71
C SER A 208 -8.88 -11.30 -16.57
N ARG A 209 -8.77 -12.63 -16.62
CA ARG A 209 -9.26 -13.54 -15.58
C ARG A 209 -8.76 -13.13 -14.19
N ASP A 210 -7.48 -12.80 -14.07
CA ASP A 210 -6.86 -12.54 -12.77
C ASP A 210 -7.33 -11.20 -12.16
N PHE A 211 -7.74 -10.24 -13.01
CA PHE A 211 -8.40 -9.02 -12.55
C PHE A 211 -9.76 -9.32 -11.90
N PHE A 212 -10.58 -10.16 -12.53
CA PHE A 212 -11.87 -10.55 -11.95
C PHE A 212 -11.72 -11.42 -10.70
N GLN A 213 -10.72 -12.31 -10.68
CA GLN A 213 -10.38 -13.08 -9.48
C GLN A 213 -9.93 -12.16 -8.33
N LEU A 214 -9.13 -11.12 -8.65
CA LEU A 214 -8.78 -10.08 -7.69
C LEU A 214 -10.02 -9.37 -7.17
N LEU A 215 -10.91 -8.88 -8.04
CA LEU A 215 -12.14 -8.20 -7.62
C LEU A 215 -13.00 -9.07 -6.70
N LEU A 216 -13.15 -10.36 -7.02
CA LEU A 216 -13.87 -11.29 -6.16
C LEU A 216 -13.19 -11.47 -4.80
N ALA A 217 -11.87 -11.68 -4.79
CA ALA A 217 -11.09 -11.86 -3.56
C ALA A 217 -11.14 -10.60 -2.68
N VAL A 218 -10.97 -9.41 -3.26
CA VAL A 218 -11.00 -8.16 -2.49
C VAL A 218 -12.39 -7.77 -2.02
N ALA A 219 -13.45 -8.20 -2.73
CA ALA A 219 -14.83 -8.03 -2.25
C ALA A 219 -15.09 -8.89 -0.99
N ILE A 220 -14.53 -10.10 -0.92
CA ILE A 220 -14.59 -10.93 0.29
C ILE A 220 -13.72 -10.31 1.40
N LEU A 221 -12.49 -9.89 1.08
CA LEU A 221 -11.58 -9.28 2.06
C LEU A 221 -12.17 -8.00 2.67
N TYR A 222 -12.92 -7.22 1.89
CA TYR A 222 -13.60 -6.02 2.36
C TYR A 222 -14.41 -6.27 3.65
N MET A 223 -15.12 -7.40 3.72
CA MET A 223 -15.95 -7.76 4.87
C MET A 223 -15.15 -8.02 6.15
N ILE A 224 -13.87 -8.36 6.03
CA ILE A 224 -13.02 -8.80 7.14
C ILE A 224 -12.14 -7.66 7.66
N GLY A 225 -11.66 -6.77 6.78
CA GLY A 225 -10.72 -5.70 7.16
C GLY A 225 -11.16 -4.30 6.73
N PRO A 226 -11.12 -3.96 5.43
CA PRO A 226 -11.36 -2.62 4.93
C PRO A 226 -12.68 -1.96 5.36
N SER A 227 -13.76 -2.73 5.57
CA SER A 227 -15.02 -2.21 6.10
C SER A 227 -14.85 -1.53 7.45
N ARG A 228 -14.00 -2.07 8.32
CA ARG A 228 -13.69 -1.51 9.64
C ARG A 228 -12.71 -0.36 9.55
N THR A 229 -11.62 -0.51 8.79
CA THR A 229 -10.50 0.45 8.74
C THR A 229 -10.84 1.77 8.07
N LEU A 230 -11.51 1.72 6.91
CA LEU A 230 -11.83 2.93 6.15
C LEU A 230 -12.91 3.72 6.88
N MET A 231 -12.90 5.05 6.80
CA MET A 231 -13.96 5.90 7.37
C MET A 231 -15.06 6.17 6.34
N GLY A 232 -16.31 6.26 6.81
CA GLY A 232 -17.52 6.43 5.98
C GLY A 232 -18.62 7.23 6.70
N PRO A 233 -19.65 7.71 5.96
CA PRO A 233 -20.74 8.50 6.54
C PRO A 233 -21.57 7.74 7.60
N ASN A 234 -21.60 6.41 7.49
CA ASN A 234 -22.40 5.52 8.35
C ASN A 234 -21.63 5.04 9.61
N ASP A 235 -20.43 5.55 9.90
CA ASP A 235 -19.72 5.24 11.14
C ASP A 235 -20.38 5.99 12.32
N SER A 236 -21.41 5.37 12.88
CA SER A 236 -22.31 5.94 13.90
C SER A 236 -21.72 5.93 15.31
N LEU A 237 -20.72 6.77 15.58
CA LEU A 237 -20.28 7.04 16.95
C LEU A 237 -20.47 8.52 17.27
N LYS A 238 -21.73 8.91 17.50
CA LYS A 238 -22.15 10.12 18.24
C LYS A 238 -21.41 11.43 17.88
N SER A 239 -21.91 12.15 16.87
CA SER A 239 -21.61 13.55 16.52
C SER A 239 -20.23 13.88 15.88
N LEU A 240 -20.24 14.78 14.90
CA LEU A 240 -19.12 15.66 14.49
C LEU A 240 -17.98 15.15 13.56
N ASN A 241 -18.13 14.01 12.88
CA ASN A 241 -17.26 13.74 11.72
C ASN A 241 -17.86 14.37 10.46
N SER A 242 -17.41 15.59 10.14
CA SER A 242 -17.70 16.21 8.86
C SER A 242 -17.13 15.34 7.73
N ILE A 243 -17.80 15.30 6.58
CA ILE A 243 -17.34 14.62 5.35
C ILE A 243 -15.86 14.96 5.06
N GLY A 244 -15.46 16.20 5.34
CA GLY A 244 -14.07 16.66 5.22
C GLY A 244 -13.07 15.86 6.09
N LYS A 245 -13.41 15.51 7.33
CA LYS A 245 -12.53 14.70 8.19
C LYS A 245 -12.34 13.28 7.64
N CYS A 246 -13.43 12.63 7.21
CA CYS A 246 -13.36 11.31 6.59
C CYS A 246 -12.55 11.37 5.29
N PHE A 247 -12.79 12.38 4.45
CA PHE A 247 -12.00 12.64 3.24
C PHE A 247 -10.50 12.74 3.56
N LEU A 248 -10.11 13.65 4.48
CA LEU A 248 -8.72 13.85 4.84
C LEU A 248 -8.10 12.56 5.40
N TYR A 249 -8.83 11.84 6.25
CA TYR A 249 -8.39 10.56 6.80
C TYR A 249 -8.12 9.55 5.67
N ASN A 250 -9.11 9.19 4.84
CA ASN A 250 -8.92 8.18 3.80
C ASN A 250 -7.92 8.63 2.71
N TYR A 251 -7.86 9.93 2.39
CA TYR A 251 -6.91 10.42 1.38
C TYR A 251 -5.46 10.32 1.87
N PHE A 252 -5.16 10.88 3.05
CA PHE A 252 -3.78 10.91 3.55
C PHE A 252 -3.33 9.59 4.18
N SER A 253 -4.23 8.87 4.87
CA SER A 253 -3.86 7.63 5.55
C SER A 253 -4.07 6.38 4.71
N TYR A 254 -4.90 6.39 3.66
CA TYR A 254 -5.10 5.21 2.81
C TYR A 254 -4.65 5.43 1.36
N CYS A 255 -5.14 6.46 0.66
CA CYS A 255 -4.89 6.63 -0.77
C CYS A 255 -3.41 6.91 -1.11
N ILE A 256 -2.76 7.81 -0.36
CA ILE A 256 -1.33 8.08 -0.56
C ILE A 256 -0.48 6.82 -0.29
N PRO A 257 -0.61 6.14 0.87
CA PRO A 257 0.10 4.89 1.10
C PRO A 257 -0.24 3.78 0.10
N TYR A 258 -1.48 3.74 -0.40
CA TYR A 258 -1.89 2.83 -1.47
C TYR A 258 -1.11 3.07 -2.76
N VAL A 259 -1.03 4.32 -3.22
CA VAL A 259 -0.23 4.66 -4.41
C VAL A 259 1.25 4.35 -4.20
N LEU A 260 1.80 4.61 -3.01
CA LEU A 260 3.18 4.20 -2.69
C LEU A 260 3.35 2.67 -2.74
N GLY A 261 2.36 1.92 -2.28
CA GLY A 261 2.34 0.47 -2.35
C GLY A 261 2.30 -0.08 -3.79
N LEU A 262 1.78 0.69 -4.77
CA LEU A 262 1.80 0.30 -6.18
C LEU A 262 3.20 0.32 -6.83
N HIS A 263 4.20 0.81 -6.09
CA HIS A 263 5.59 0.93 -6.52
C HIS A 263 6.56 0.02 -5.75
N TYR A 264 6.04 -0.98 -5.05
CA TYR A 264 6.82 -1.90 -4.23
C TYR A 264 7.97 -2.55 -5.00
N THR A 265 7.76 -2.99 -6.24
CA THR A 265 8.85 -3.60 -7.03
C THR A 265 9.97 -2.63 -7.43
N TYR A 266 9.75 -1.32 -7.37
CA TYR A 266 10.84 -0.36 -7.57
C TYR A 266 11.79 -0.35 -6.37
N LEU A 267 11.36 -0.81 -5.19
CA LEU A 267 12.24 -1.03 -4.04
C LEU A 267 13.27 -2.14 -4.33
N ASP A 268 12.91 -3.14 -5.15
CA ASP A 268 13.84 -4.19 -5.60
C ASP A 268 14.99 -3.64 -6.47
N LYS A 269 14.81 -2.45 -7.05
CA LYS A 269 15.86 -1.78 -7.85
C LYS A 269 16.85 -0.99 -6.99
N ILE A 270 16.54 -0.78 -5.72
CA ILE A 270 17.48 -0.17 -4.79
C ILE A 270 18.51 -1.25 -4.45
N GLN A 271 19.69 -1.20 -5.09
CA GLN A 271 20.75 -2.20 -4.96
C GLN A 271 21.03 -2.62 -3.50
N LEU A 272 20.95 -1.67 -2.57
CA LEU A 272 21.18 -1.92 -1.16
C LEU A 272 20.07 -2.75 -0.51
N LEU A 273 18.81 -2.51 -0.88
CA LEU A 273 17.67 -3.34 -0.45
C LEU A 273 17.67 -4.70 -1.15
N GLN A 274 18.07 -4.76 -2.42
CA GLN A 274 18.19 -6.01 -3.15
C GLN A 274 19.24 -6.93 -2.53
N LEU A 275 20.47 -6.43 -2.35
CA LEU A 275 21.57 -7.17 -1.70
C LEU A 275 21.20 -7.62 -0.29
N ALA A 276 20.48 -6.77 0.45
CA ALA A 276 19.97 -7.08 1.77
C ALA A 276 18.89 -8.17 1.73
N GLY A 277 17.91 -8.03 0.83
CA GLY A 277 16.76 -8.91 0.67
C GLY A 277 17.14 -10.31 0.20
N ASP A 278 18.04 -10.41 -0.78
CA ASP A 278 18.55 -11.68 -1.30
C ASP A 278 19.23 -12.51 -0.19
N LYS A 279 20.01 -11.84 0.67
CA LYS A 279 20.62 -12.46 1.84
C LYS A 279 19.59 -12.78 2.91
N PHE A 280 18.64 -11.88 3.19
CA PHE A 280 17.63 -12.07 4.22
C PHE A 280 16.75 -13.31 3.93
N GLY A 281 16.37 -13.52 2.66
CA GLY A 281 15.62 -14.70 2.24
C GLY A 281 16.41 -16.01 2.23
N THR A 282 17.74 -15.95 2.35
CA THR A 282 18.63 -17.11 2.23
C THR A 282 19.46 -17.29 3.52
N PRO A 283 19.00 -18.11 4.49
CA PRO A 283 19.65 -18.22 5.81
C PRO A 283 21.15 -18.53 5.78
N SER A 284 21.64 -19.28 4.78
CA SER A 284 23.07 -19.58 4.61
C SER A 284 23.93 -18.33 4.33
N LEU A 285 23.32 -17.24 3.85
CA LEU A 285 23.99 -15.98 3.55
C LEU A 285 23.94 -14.96 4.70
N TRP A 286 23.25 -15.24 5.81
CA TRP A 286 23.12 -14.27 6.91
C TRP A 286 24.46 -13.86 7.53
N ASN A 287 25.45 -14.76 7.56
CA ASN A 287 26.79 -14.43 8.04
C ASN A 287 27.58 -13.50 7.09
N THR A 288 27.05 -13.23 5.88
CA THR A 288 27.69 -12.37 4.88
C THR A 288 27.16 -10.93 4.88
N PHE A 289 26.30 -10.57 5.84
CA PHE A 289 25.79 -9.22 5.97
C PHE A 289 26.91 -8.22 6.28
N LYS A 290 26.96 -7.13 5.50
CA LYS A 290 27.85 -6.00 5.78
C LYS A 290 27.19 -5.06 6.79
N LEU A 291 27.98 -4.35 7.59
CA LEU A 291 27.45 -3.39 8.58
C LEU A 291 26.48 -2.35 7.95
N LYS A 292 26.79 -1.86 6.74
CA LYS A 292 25.93 -0.91 6.00
C LYS A 292 24.56 -1.50 5.65
N GLU A 293 24.49 -2.79 5.34
CA GLU A 293 23.24 -3.49 5.04
C GLU A 293 22.43 -3.66 6.35
N LEU A 294 23.09 -4.04 7.45
CA LEU A 294 22.44 -4.18 8.76
C LEU A 294 21.86 -2.87 9.28
N VAL A 295 22.56 -1.74 9.13
CA VAL A 295 22.08 -0.41 9.54
C VAL A 295 20.76 -0.04 8.87
N ILE A 296 20.45 -0.60 7.71
CA ILE A 296 19.20 -0.35 6.98
C ILE A 296 18.13 -1.40 7.31
N ILE A 297 18.51 -2.68 7.33
CA ILE A 297 17.57 -3.78 7.58
C ILE A 297 17.03 -3.72 9.01
N VAL A 298 17.90 -3.47 10.00
CA VAL A 298 17.51 -3.53 11.42
C VAL A 298 16.39 -2.53 11.74
N PRO A 299 16.46 -1.24 11.38
CA PRO A 299 15.36 -0.30 11.58
C PRO A 299 14.07 -0.73 10.88
N VAL A 300 14.15 -1.25 9.65
CA VAL A 300 12.98 -1.72 8.89
C VAL A 300 12.33 -2.92 9.60
N VAL A 301 13.12 -3.90 10.04
CA VAL A 301 12.62 -5.07 10.78
C VAL A 301 12.01 -4.65 12.13
N ILE A 302 12.68 -3.78 12.89
CA ILE A 302 12.16 -3.25 14.16
C ILE A 302 10.83 -2.52 13.93
N PHE A 303 10.75 -1.71 12.88
CA PHE A 303 9.51 -0.99 12.52
C PHE A 303 8.38 -1.96 12.18
N ILE A 304 8.63 -2.99 11.36
CA ILE A 304 7.65 -4.03 11.03
C ILE A 304 7.21 -4.78 12.29
N LEU A 305 8.15 -5.17 13.16
CA LEU A 305 7.82 -5.85 14.42
C LEU A 305 6.98 -4.96 15.34
N ALA A 306 7.29 -3.67 15.44
CA ALA A 306 6.50 -2.71 16.21
C ALA A 306 5.07 -2.58 15.64
N LEU A 307 4.91 -2.54 14.32
CA LEU A 307 3.59 -2.56 13.67
C LEU A 307 2.83 -3.85 13.98
N VAL A 308 3.50 -5.00 13.95
CA VAL A 308 2.87 -6.30 14.26
C VAL A 308 2.40 -6.33 15.70
N VAL A 309 3.25 -5.94 16.65
CA VAL A 309 2.91 -5.88 18.08
C VAL A 309 1.75 -4.91 18.32
N TYR A 310 1.74 -3.74 17.67
CA TYR A 310 0.66 -2.77 17.78
C TYR A 310 -0.68 -3.34 17.33
N HIS A 311 -0.74 -4.02 16.18
CA HIS A 311 -1.98 -4.61 15.69
C HIS A 311 -2.40 -5.85 16.49
N CYS A 312 -1.46 -6.65 17.01
CA CYS A 312 -1.76 -7.69 18.01
C CYS A 312 -2.42 -7.10 19.26
N TYR A 313 -1.89 -5.99 19.77
CA TYR A 313 -2.46 -5.28 20.91
C TYR A 313 -3.90 -4.81 20.63
N LEU A 314 -4.16 -4.24 19.44
CA LEU A 314 -5.52 -3.86 19.03
C LEU A 314 -6.45 -5.08 18.92
N LEU A 315 -5.99 -6.21 18.38
CA LEU A 315 -6.77 -7.45 18.30
C LEU A 315 -7.16 -7.99 19.68
N VAL A 316 -6.27 -7.86 20.66
CA VAL A 316 -6.52 -8.29 22.04
C VAL A 316 -7.54 -7.39 22.71
N ILE A 317 -7.40 -6.07 22.60
CA ILE A 317 -8.32 -5.10 23.22
C ILE A 317 -9.72 -5.16 22.61
N ASP A 318 -9.84 -5.33 21.30
CA ASP A 318 -11.14 -5.45 20.63
C ASP A 318 -11.76 -6.85 20.78
N HIS A 319 -11.11 -7.75 21.54
CA HIS A 319 -11.52 -9.16 21.70
C HIS A 319 -11.73 -9.91 20.38
N LEU A 320 -10.98 -9.55 19.34
CA LEU A 320 -11.06 -10.17 18.00
C LEU A 320 -10.05 -11.29 17.79
N TRP A 321 -9.04 -11.40 18.65
CA TRP A 321 -7.91 -12.31 18.48
C TRP A 321 -8.31 -13.75 18.19
N TRP A 322 -9.42 -14.25 18.77
CA TRP A 322 -9.89 -15.62 18.56
C TRP A 322 -10.46 -15.84 17.16
N TYR A 323 -11.20 -14.88 16.60
CA TYR A 323 -11.69 -14.95 15.21
C TYR A 323 -10.53 -15.05 14.24
N PHE A 324 -9.52 -14.19 14.45
CA PHE A 324 -8.30 -14.17 13.63
C PHE A 324 -7.50 -15.45 13.79
N LEU A 325 -7.34 -15.95 15.01
CA LEU A 325 -6.66 -17.21 15.28
C LEU A 325 -7.33 -18.37 14.55
N ILE A 326 -8.66 -18.48 14.63
CA ILE A 326 -9.42 -19.52 13.93
C ILE A 326 -9.31 -19.37 12.41
N ALA A 327 -9.48 -18.15 11.88
CA ALA A 327 -9.42 -17.90 10.45
C ALA A 327 -8.04 -18.24 9.86
N TYR A 328 -6.96 -17.77 10.50
CA TYR A 328 -5.60 -18.09 10.08
C TYR A 328 -5.28 -19.58 10.29
N PHE A 329 -5.75 -20.19 11.38
CA PHE A 329 -5.57 -21.61 11.60
C PHE A 329 -6.20 -22.43 10.46
N ILE A 330 -7.44 -22.13 10.07
CA ILE A 330 -8.12 -22.77 8.94
C ILE A 330 -7.35 -22.54 7.64
N TYR A 331 -6.93 -21.30 7.37
CA TYR A 331 -6.14 -20.96 6.18
C TYR A 331 -4.83 -21.76 6.09
N PHE A 332 -4.02 -21.76 7.15
CA PHE A 332 -2.75 -22.48 7.19
C PHE A 332 -2.95 -23.99 7.20
N PHE A 333 -4.00 -24.49 7.85
CA PHE A 333 -4.36 -25.91 7.83
C PHE A 333 -4.67 -26.35 6.40
N ILE A 334 -5.51 -25.61 5.66
CA ILE A 334 -5.82 -25.92 4.25
C ILE A 334 -4.57 -25.84 3.38
N LEU A 335 -3.77 -24.77 3.53
CA LEU A 335 -2.54 -24.58 2.76
C LEU A 335 -1.56 -25.74 3.00
N PHE A 336 -1.33 -26.11 4.27
CA PHE A 336 -0.43 -27.20 4.65
C PHE A 336 -0.98 -28.55 4.19
N PHE A 337 -2.28 -28.80 4.38
CA PHE A 337 -2.93 -30.05 3.98
C PHE A 337 -2.86 -30.27 2.47
N ILE A 338 -3.21 -29.26 1.66
CA ILE A 338 -3.11 -29.33 0.20
C ILE A 338 -1.65 -29.50 -0.23
N THR A 339 -0.73 -28.75 0.36
CA THR A 339 0.71 -28.89 0.07
C THR A 339 1.20 -30.29 0.39
N TRP A 340 0.77 -30.87 1.51
CA TRP A 340 1.12 -32.23 1.90
C TRP A 340 0.56 -33.28 0.92
N LEU A 341 -0.67 -33.10 0.42
CA LEU A 341 -1.27 -33.97 -0.60
C LEU A 341 -0.52 -33.88 -1.94
N LEU A 342 -0.10 -32.68 -2.34
CA LEU A 342 0.52 -32.42 -3.64
C LEU A 342 2.05 -32.54 -3.65
N ARG A 343 2.70 -32.70 -2.49
CA ARG A 343 4.19 -32.65 -2.35
C ARG A 343 4.97 -33.59 -3.25
N LYS A 344 4.37 -34.69 -3.73
CA LYS A 344 5.04 -35.66 -4.62
C LYS A 344 5.11 -35.19 -6.07
N THR A 345 4.22 -34.29 -6.49
CA THR A 345 4.03 -33.91 -7.89
C THR A 345 4.15 -32.40 -8.12
N HIS A 346 4.01 -31.60 -7.07
CA HIS A 346 4.07 -30.15 -7.13
C HIS A 346 4.94 -29.57 -6.02
N TYR A 347 5.51 -28.40 -6.29
CA TYR A 347 6.13 -27.55 -5.28
C TYR A 347 5.28 -26.30 -5.04
N LEU A 348 5.29 -25.82 -3.80
CA LEU A 348 4.63 -24.58 -3.41
C LEU A 348 5.51 -23.40 -3.84
N HIS A 349 4.97 -22.52 -4.69
CA HIS A 349 5.55 -21.23 -5.04
C HIS A 349 4.54 -20.14 -4.70
N MET A 350 4.85 -19.37 -3.66
CA MET A 350 4.01 -18.26 -3.24
C MET A 350 4.76 -16.96 -3.50
N HIS A 351 4.18 -16.09 -4.31
CA HIS A 351 4.69 -14.73 -4.44
C HIS A 351 4.36 -13.92 -3.18
N HIS A 352 5.28 -13.06 -2.76
CA HIS A 352 5.18 -12.28 -1.52
C HIS A 352 3.93 -11.38 -1.46
N TYR A 353 3.38 -10.94 -2.60
CA TYR A 353 2.16 -10.13 -2.63
C TYR A 353 0.92 -10.88 -2.07
N PHE A 354 0.91 -12.22 -2.09
CA PHE A 354 -0.10 -13.01 -1.40
C PHE A 354 0.05 -12.93 0.12
N ILE A 355 1.29 -12.84 0.63
CA ILE A 355 1.54 -12.64 2.05
C ILE A 355 0.96 -11.28 2.45
N PHE A 356 1.28 -10.21 1.71
CA PHE A 356 0.73 -8.88 1.98
C PHE A 356 -0.80 -8.84 1.88
N GLY A 357 -1.39 -9.52 0.90
CA GLY A 357 -2.84 -9.66 0.78
C GLY A 357 -3.47 -10.39 1.98
N SER A 358 -2.83 -11.46 2.47
CA SER A 358 -3.31 -12.19 3.65
C SER A 358 -3.19 -11.40 4.95
N LEU A 359 -2.35 -10.35 5.00
CA LEU A 359 -2.24 -9.43 6.13
C LEU A 359 -3.29 -8.31 6.14
N ILE A 360 -4.08 -8.11 5.07
CA ILE A 360 -5.12 -7.06 5.02
C ILE A 360 -6.11 -7.13 6.20
N PRO A 361 -6.63 -8.30 6.60
CA PRO A 361 -7.47 -8.40 7.80
C PRO A 361 -6.79 -7.86 9.06
N PHE A 362 -5.46 -7.93 9.16
CA PHE A 362 -4.72 -7.51 10.36
C PHE A 362 -4.77 -6.00 10.59
N SER A 363 -5.13 -5.21 9.58
CA SER A 363 -5.29 -3.76 9.67
C SER A 363 -6.75 -3.30 9.92
N ALA A 364 -7.65 -4.19 10.37
CA ALA A 364 -9.09 -3.97 10.55
C ALA A 364 -9.51 -2.99 11.68
N PHE A 365 -8.77 -1.90 11.90
CA PHE A 365 -8.98 -0.94 12.98
C PHE A 365 -9.05 0.49 12.47
N GLN A 366 -9.88 1.33 13.11
CA GLN A 366 -10.06 2.74 12.76
C GLN A 366 -8.95 3.63 13.34
N THR A 367 -7.69 3.28 13.07
CA THR A 367 -6.52 4.08 13.45
C THR A 367 -5.78 4.56 12.21
N VAL A 368 -5.11 5.71 12.28
CA VAL A 368 -4.33 6.23 11.13
C VAL A 368 -3.28 5.20 10.70
N LEU A 369 -2.64 4.52 11.66
CA LEU A 369 -1.59 3.55 11.39
C LEU A 369 -2.13 2.29 10.70
N SER A 370 -3.30 1.81 11.11
CA SER A 370 -3.96 0.68 10.46
C SER A 370 -4.44 1.04 9.05
N SER A 371 -4.90 2.26 8.81
CA SER A 371 -5.24 2.75 7.47
C SER A 371 -4.01 2.87 6.56
N ILE A 372 -2.89 3.38 7.07
CA ILE A 372 -1.60 3.40 6.34
C ILE A 372 -1.17 1.98 5.97
N SER A 373 -1.24 1.07 6.94
CA SER A 373 -0.93 -0.36 6.72
C SER A 373 -1.86 -0.96 5.66
N LEU A 374 -3.16 -0.70 5.74
CA LEU A 374 -4.13 -1.16 4.75
C LEU A 374 -3.81 -0.64 3.34
N GLY A 375 -3.51 0.65 3.22
CA GLY A 375 -3.13 1.27 1.94
C GLY A 375 -1.91 0.58 1.33
N LEU A 376 -0.81 0.48 2.10
CA LEU A 376 0.41 -0.18 1.63
C LEU A 376 0.18 -1.63 1.23
N LEU A 377 -0.47 -2.43 2.10
CA LEU A 377 -0.74 -3.86 1.84
C LEU A 377 -1.61 -4.05 0.59
N ALA A 378 -2.65 -3.24 0.43
CA ALA A 378 -3.53 -3.28 -0.72
C ALA A 378 -2.81 -2.85 -2.01
N GLY A 379 -1.94 -1.85 -1.94
CA GLY A 379 -1.12 -1.40 -3.06
C GLY A 379 -0.15 -2.49 -3.52
N ILE A 380 0.61 -3.07 -2.59
CA ILE A 380 1.58 -4.15 -2.87
C ILE A 380 0.86 -5.37 -3.47
N MET A 381 -0.28 -5.75 -2.90
CA MET A 381 -1.11 -6.84 -3.42
C MET A 381 -1.59 -6.54 -4.85
N THR A 382 -2.09 -5.33 -5.10
CA THR A 382 -2.63 -4.94 -6.41
C THR A 382 -1.54 -4.87 -7.47
N GLU A 383 -0.39 -4.27 -7.15
CA GLU A 383 0.78 -4.29 -8.02
C GLU A 383 1.20 -5.71 -8.32
N GLY A 384 1.31 -6.55 -7.30
CA GLY A 384 1.80 -7.89 -7.48
C GLY A 384 0.90 -8.75 -8.36
N VAL A 385 -0.41 -8.68 -8.16
CA VAL A 385 -1.37 -9.41 -9.00
C VAL A 385 -1.39 -8.85 -10.43
N SER A 386 -1.29 -7.53 -10.61
CA SER A 386 -1.21 -6.92 -11.95
C SER A 386 0.07 -7.34 -12.67
N ARG A 387 1.23 -7.32 -11.99
CA ARG A 387 2.53 -7.67 -12.59
C ARG A 387 2.69 -9.15 -12.86
N TRP A 388 2.35 -10.01 -11.90
CA TRP A 388 2.71 -11.42 -11.94
C TRP A 388 1.54 -12.39 -12.09
N SER A 389 0.29 -11.89 -12.24
CA SER A 389 -0.94 -12.72 -12.27
C SER A 389 -1.22 -13.41 -10.92
N MET A 390 -2.46 -13.86 -10.68
CA MET A 390 -2.80 -14.74 -9.55
C MET A 390 -2.36 -16.19 -9.84
N GLY A 391 -1.10 -16.39 -10.21
CA GLY A 391 -0.56 -17.69 -10.61
C GLY A 391 -0.93 -18.85 -9.66
N PHE A 392 -0.84 -20.08 -10.15
CA PHE A 392 -1.12 -21.25 -9.31
C PHE A 392 -0.14 -21.29 -8.13
N PHE A 393 -0.62 -21.57 -6.92
CA PHE A 393 0.29 -21.77 -5.78
C PHE A 393 1.17 -23.02 -5.92
N TRP A 394 0.69 -24.04 -6.65
CA TRP A 394 1.37 -25.32 -6.81
C TRP A 394 1.72 -25.54 -8.28
N TYR A 395 3.01 -25.61 -8.58
CA TYR A 395 3.54 -25.87 -9.92
C TYR A 395 4.01 -27.31 -10.04
N ARG A 396 3.74 -27.96 -11.17
CA ARG A 396 4.24 -29.32 -11.46
C ARG A 396 5.75 -29.29 -11.62
N GLY A 397 6.43 -30.25 -10.98
CA GLY A 397 7.87 -30.46 -11.17
C GLY A 397 8.64 -30.64 -9.86
N ALA A 398 9.87 -31.13 -9.98
CA ALA A 398 10.84 -31.08 -8.89
C ALA A 398 11.42 -29.65 -8.85
N ARG A 399 11.50 -29.06 -7.65
CA ARG A 399 12.15 -27.76 -7.46
C ARG A 399 13.64 -27.97 -7.71
N THR A 400 14.13 -27.64 -8.89
CA THR A 400 15.56 -27.44 -9.14
C THR A 400 15.92 -26.15 -8.42
N LEU A 401 16.32 -26.29 -7.15
CA LEU A 401 16.89 -25.19 -6.36
C LEU A 401 18.28 -24.85 -6.86
#